data_AF-A0A519BL47-F1
#
_entry.id   AF-A0A519BL47-F1
#
_cell.length_a   1.000
_cell.length_b   1.000
_cell.length_c   1.000
_cell.angle_alpha   90.00
_cell.angle_beta   90.00
_cell.angle_gamma   90.00
#
_symmetry.space_group_name_H-M   'P 1'
#
loop_
_entity.id
_entity.type
_entity.pdbx_description
1 polymer ?
#
loop_
_entity_poly.entity_id
_entity_poly.type
_entity_poly.pdbx_seq_one_letter_code
_entity_poly.pdbx_strand_id
1 'polypeptide(L)'
;MERINVKIITKTPPHGRCKMFTSIVWLLIHYYKNTTINIIPEIYKNSDDPDAPNFIVNGKIVEPSNTIYVSGEDIINAMNEAGAEPYEEVKPDAAKFDEIIEKCLS
;
A
#
# COMPACT_ATOMS: atom_id res chain seq x y z
N MET A 1 -2.68 -0.28 -21.46
CA MET A 1 -3.07 -0.09 -20.06
C MET A 1 -1.84 0.39 -19.31
N GLU A 2 -1.89 1.60 -18.77
CA GLU A 2 -0.82 2.11 -17.92
C GLU A 2 -0.80 1.30 -16.61
N ARG A 3 0.40 0.93 -16.16
CA ARG A 3 0.54 0.14 -14.94
C ARG A 3 0.77 1.06 -13.75
N ILE A 4 0.05 0.78 -12.67
CA ILE A 4 0.22 1.46 -11.39
C ILE A 4 1.33 0.77 -10.60
N ASN A 5 2.31 1.53 -10.14
CA ASN A 5 3.38 1.03 -9.30
C ASN A 5 3.08 1.33 -7.83
N VAL A 6 2.88 0.28 -7.05
CA VAL A 6 2.82 0.37 -5.58
C VAL A 6 4.17 -0.09 -5.05
N LYS A 7 4.85 0.81 -4.35
CA LYS A 7 6.15 0.58 -3.73
C LYS A 7 6.00 0.64 -2.22
N ILE A 8 6.46 -0.41 -1.54
CA ILE A 8 6.38 -0.57 -0.09
C ILE A 8 7.80 -0.74 0.43
N ILE A 9 8.25 0.17 1.29
CA ILE A 9 9.56 0.07 1.95
C ILE A 9 9.35 -0.52 3.35
N THR A 10 10.00 -1.64 3.65
CA THR A 10 9.77 -2.41 4.88
C THR A 10 11.02 -2.53 5.75
N LYS A 11 10.86 -2.49 7.07
CA LYS A 11 11.92 -2.86 8.03
C LYS A 11 12.22 -4.36 7.95
N THR A 12 13.44 -4.75 8.34
CA THR A 12 13.86 -6.16 8.36
C THR A 12 14.34 -6.57 9.76
N PRO A 13 13.62 -7.45 10.50
CA PRO A 13 12.40 -8.17 10.08
C PRO A 13 11.14 -7.29 10.07
N PRO A 14 10.15 -7.61 9.20
CA PRO A 14 8.91 -6.85 9.13
C PRO A 14 8.06 -7.06 10.39
N HIS A 15 7.64 -5.96 11.01
CA HIS A 15 6.78 -5.93 12.21
C HIS A 15 5.87 -4.69 12.16
N GLY A 16 4.81 -4.69 12.99
CA GLY A 16 3.81 -3.62 13.06
C GLY A 16 3.27 -3.25 11.67
N ARG A 17 3.39 -1.97 11.30
CA ARG A 17 2.97 -1.43 9.99
C ARG A 17 3.54 -2.16 8.76
N CYS A 18 4.74 -2.75 8.84
CA CYS A 18 5.26 -3.53 7.71
C CYS A 18 4.38 -4.75 7.41
N LYS A 19 3.84 -5.40 8.46
CA LYS A 19 2.94 -6.56 8.34
C LYS A 19 1.58 -6.15 7.81
N MET A 20 1.10 -4.97 8.22
CA MET A 20 -0.12 -4.36 7.70
C MET A 20 -0.02 -4.16 6.18
N PHE A 21 1.04 -3.50 5.69
CA PHE A 21 1.23 -3.27 4.26
C PHE A 21 1.32 -4.57 3.46
N THR A 22 2.03 -5.59 3.96
CA THR A 22 2.06 -6.90 3.28
C THR A 22 0.69 -7.57 3.20
N SER A 23 -0.21 -7.29 4.14
CA SER A 23 -1.57 -7.83 4.15
C SER A 23 -2.48 -7.06 3.18
N ILE A 24 -2.34 -5.73 3.14
CA ILE A 24 -3.01 -4.83 2.20
C ILE A 24 -2.72 -5.20 0.74
N VAL A 25 -1.49 -5.65 0.43
CA VAL A 25 -1.10 -6.10 -0.92
C VAL A 25 -2.06 -7.14 -1.50
N TRP A 26 -2.57 -8.07 -0.69
CA TRP A 26 -3.50 -9.09 -1.15
C TRP A 26 -4.83 -8.50 -1.60
N LEU A 27 -5.34 -7.49 -0.90
CA LEU A 27 -6.54 -6.76 -1.32
C LEU A 27 -6.28 -5.97 -2.60
N LEU A 28 -5.12 -5.33 -2.72
CA LEU A 28 -4.77 -4.57 -3.93
C LEU A 28 -4.72 -5.48 -5.17
N ILE A 29 -4.08 -6.65 -5.07
CA ILE A 29 -4.00 -7.62 -6.16
C ILE A 29 -5.39 -8.21 -6.49
N HIS A 30 -6.23 -8.41 -5.48
CA HIS A 30 -7.59 -8.89 -5.67
C HIS A 30 -8.49 -7.84 -6.35
N TYR A 31 -8.32 -6.57 -6.00
CA TYR A 31 -9.17 -5.48 -6.46
C TYR A 31 -8.77 -4.94 -7.82
N TYR A 32 -7.48 -4.74 -8.08
CA TYR A 32 -7.00 -3.97 -9.23
C TYR A 32 -6.21 -4.84 -10.22
N LYS A 33 -6.55 -4.73 -11.51
CA LYS A 33 -5.96 -5.57 -12.57
C LYS A 33 -4.69 -4.99 -13.19
N ASN A 34 -4.43 -3.69 -12.99
CA ASN A 34 -3.30 -2.96 -13.60
C ASN A 34 -2.22 -2.55 -12.59
N THR A 35 -2.09 -3.27 -11.48
CA THR A 35 -1.15 -2.94 -10.41
C THR A 35 0.11 -3.81 -10.42
N THR A 36 1.27 -3.19 -10.24
CA THR A 36 2.56 -3.84 -9.97
C THR A 36 2.98 -3.51 -8.54
N ILE A 37 3.32 -4.53 -7.75
CA ILE A 37 3.70 -4.39 -6.35
C ILE A 37 5.21 -4.62 -6.20
N ASN A 38 5.91 -3.68 -5.56
CA ASN A 38 7.32 -3.80 -5.21
C ASN A 38 7.47 -3.69 -3.68
N ILE A 39 7.88 -4.78 -3.03
CA ILE A 39 8.17 -4.79 -1.59
C ILE A 39 9.70 -4.79 -1.44
N ILE A 40 10.24 -3.72 -0.86
CA ILE A 40 11.68 -3.46 -0.82
C ILE A 40 12.11 -3.36 0.65
N PRO A 41 13.00 -4.26 1.12
CA PRO A 41 13.65 -4.11 2.42
C PRO A 41 14.39 -2.78 2.52
N GLU A 42 14.39 -2.14 3.69
CA GLU A 42 15.01 -0.82 3.90
C GLU A 42 16.50 -0.78 3.53
N ILE A 43 17.21 -1.90 3.65
CA ILE A 43 18.62 -2.04 3.26
C ILE A 43 18.85 -1.97 1.74
N TYR A 44 17.79 -2.13 0.94
CA TYR A 44 17.80 -2.07 -0.52
C TYR A 44 17.02 -0.88 -1.07
N LYS A 45 16.60 0.07 -0.21
CA LYS A 45 15.90 1.27 -0.68
C LYS A 45 16.86 2.18 -1.46
N ASN A 46 16.31 2.95 -2.40
CA ASN A 46 17.06 3.98 -3.09
C ASN A 46 17.33 5.16 -2.14
N SER A 47 18.33 6.00 -2.46
CA SER A 47 18.69 7.15 -1.62
C SER A 47 17.59 8.21 -1.50
N ASP A 48 16.71 8.29 -2.49
CA ASP A 48 15.56 9.19 -2.54
C ASP A 48 14.30 8.59 -1.88
N ASP A 49 14.34 7.31 -1.50
CA ASP A 49 13.21 6.68 -0.83
C ASP A 49 13.07 7.14 0.62
N PRO A 50 11.82 7.38 1.09
CA PRO A 50 11.56 7.69 2.48
C PRO A 50 11.92 6.51 3.41
N ASP A 51 12.03 6.79 4.70
CA ASP A 51 12.33 5.76 5.70
C ASP A 51 11.18 4.76 5.88
N ALA A 52 11.55 3.52 6.18
CA ALA A 52 10.60 2.47 6.48
C ALA A 52 9.89 2.72 7.84
N PRO A 53 8.62 2.32 7.99
CA PRO A 53 7.73 1.75 6.98
C PRO A 53 7.10 2.84 6.10
N ASN A 54 6.94 2.58 4.80
CA ASN A 54 6.31 3.53 3.88
C ASN A 54 5.52 2.85 2.76
N PHE A 55 4.46 3.50 2.29
CA PHE A 55 3.60 3.05 1.19
C PHE A 55 3.45 4.16 0.14
N ILE A 56 3.84 3.85 -1.09
CA ILE A 56 4.00 4.81 -2.18
C ILE A 56 3.22 4.30 -3.40
N VAL A 57 2.44 5.16 -4.04
CA VAL A 57 1.70 4.84 -5.27
C VAL A 57 2.13 5.82 -6.37
N ASN A 58 2.68 5.30 -7.48
CA ASN A 58 3.25 6.10 -8.58
C ASN A 58 4.18 7.24 -8.10
N GLY A 59 4.98 6.98 -7.07
CA GLY A 59 5.91 7.97 -6.48
C GLY A 59 5.27 8.92 -5.45
N LYS A 60 3.95 8.94 -5.29
CA LYS A 60 3.25 9.70 -4.25
C LYS A 60 3.23 8.91 -2.95
N ILE A 61 3.77 9.49 -1.87
CA ILE A 61 3.71 8.93 -0.53
C ILE A 61 2.25 8.99 -0.05
N VAL A 62 1.67 7.83 0.23
CA VAL A 62 0.30 7.71 0.78
C VAL A 62 0.36 7.68 2.30
N GLU A 63 1.29 6.91 2.87
CA GLU A 63 1.54 6.89 4.31
C GLU A 63 3.00 7.24 4.62
N PRO A 64 3.29 8.44 5.17
CA PRO A 64 4.64 8.76 5.60
C PRO A 64 4.98 8.06 6.92
N SER A 65 6.27 7.86 7.17
CA SER A 65 6.75 7.14 8.36
C SER A 65 6.40 7.81 9.68
N ASN A 66 6.03 9.10 9.67
CA ASN A 66 6.05 9.94 10.87
C ASN A 66 4.74 10.04 11.67
N THR A 67 3.50 9.95 11.17
CA THR A 67 2.33 9.95 12.12
C THR A 67 0.90 9.76 11.61
N ILE A 68 0.61 9.56 10.32
CA ILE A 68 -0.80 9.41 9.88
C ILE A 68 -1.04 7.94 9.53
N TYR A 69 -1.94 7.27 10.27
CA TYR A 69 -2.47 5.99 9.83
C TYR A 69 -3.38 6.23 8.65
N VAL A 70 -3.08 5.58 7.52
CA VAL A 70 -3.88 5.65 6.32
C VAL A 70 -5.12 4.78 6.49
N SER A 71 -6.30 5.34 6.27
CA SER A 71 -7.56 4.59 6.26
C SER A 71 -7.70 3.76 4.98
N GLY A 72 -8.61 2.80 4.97
CA GLY A 72 -9.00 2.09 3.75
C GLY A 72 -9.47 3.02 2.63
N GLU A 73 -10.18 4.09 2.97
CA GLU A 73 -10.61 5.12 2.01
C GLU A 73 -9.41 5.83 1.39
N ASP A 74 -8.42 6.21 2.20
CA ASP A 74 -7.21 6.89 1.71
C ASP A 74 -6.42 6.01 0.73
N ILE A 75 -6.34 4.70 0.99
CA ILE A 75 -5.71 3.74 0.06
C ILE A 75 -6.47 3.69 -1.25
N ILE A 76 -7.79 3.52 -1.20
CA ILE A 76 -8.63 3.43 -2.40
C ILE A 76 -8.54 4.72 -3.21
N ASN A 77 -8.60 5.88 -2.55
CA ASN A 77 -8.48 7.19 -3.20
C ASN A 77 -7.11 7.34 -3.86
N ALA A 78 -6.02 7.01 -3.18
CA ALA A 78 -4.67 7.06 -3.76
C ALA A 78 -4.53 6.15 -5.00
N MET A 79 -5.09 4.94 -4.94
CA MET A 79 -5.10 4.02 -6.09
C MET A 79 -5.93 4.57 -7.25
N ASN A 80 -7.13 5.09 -6.99
CA ASN A 80 -8.00 5.66 -8.02
C ASN A 80 -7.39 6.91 -8.66
N GLU A 81 -6.82 7.81 -7.86
CA GLU A 81 -6.08 9.00 -8.33
C GLU A 81 -4.89 8.63 -9.22
N ALA A 82 -4.24 7.50 -8.93
CA ALA A 82 -3.14 6.99 -9.73
C ALA A 82 -3.61 6.35 -11.06
N GLY A 83 -4.91 6.07 -11.23
CA GLY A 83 -5.46 5.40 -12.40
C GLY A 83 -5.57 3.89 -12.25
N ALA A 84 -5.69 3.37 -11.02
CA ALA A 84 -5.93 1.95 -10.80
C ALA A 84 -7.31 1.54 -11.34
N GLU A 85 -7.35 0.43 -12.06
CA GLU A 85 -8.56 -0.12 -12.65
C GLU A 85 -8.97 -1.39 -11.91
N PRO A 86 -10.16 -1.43 -11.29
CA PRO A 86 -10.68 -2.65 -10.71
C PRO A 86 -10.92 -3.75 -11.76
N TYR A 87 -10.93 -5.01 -11.32
CA TYR A 87 -11.49 -6.10 -12.13
C TYR A 87 -13.00 -5.89 -12.36
N GLU A 88 -13.54 -6.49 -13.42
CA GLU A 88 -14.99 -6.48 -13.67
C GLU A 88 -15.75 -7.02 -12.45
N GLU A 89 -16.84 -6.35 -12.08
CA GLU A 89 -17.71 -6.67 -10.92
C GLU A 89 -17.05 -6.53 -9.53
N VAL A 90 -15.77 -6.20 -9.45
CA VAL A 90 -15.08 -5.98 -8.18
C VAL A 90 -15.17 -4.51 -7.77
N LYS A 91 -15.66 -4.27 -6.56
CA LYS A 91 -15.67 -2.94 -5.93
C LYS A 91 -14.72 -2.95 -4.74
N PRO A 92 -13.66 -2.12 -4.75
CA PRO A 92 -12.80 -1.95 -3.58
C PRO A 92 -13.63 -1.55 -2.36
N ASP A 93 -13.42 -2.22 -1.23
CA ASP A 93 -14.18 -2.04 0.00
C ASP A 93 -13.25 -1.53 1.10
N ALA A 94 -13.45 -0.27 1.51
CA ALA A 94 -12.63 0.39 2.53
C ALA A 94 -12.64 -0.38 3.85
N ALA A 95 -13.79 -0.96 4.23
CA ALA A 95 -13.94 -1.67 5.50
C ALA A 95 -13.03 -2.90 5.60
N LYS A 96 -12.73 -3.57 4.46
CA LYS A 96 -11.77 -4.69 4.45
C LYS A 96 -10.33 -4.25 4.65
N PHE A 97 -9.96 -3.07 4.16
CA PHE A 97 -8.66 -2.49 4.45
C PHE A 97 -8.59 -2.09 5.93
N ASP A 98 -9.63 -1.43 6.45
CA ASP A 98 -9.70 -1.01 7.85
C ASP A 98 -9.59 -2.20 8.82
N GLU A 99 -10.26 -3.32 8.53
CA GLU A 99 -10.14 -4.55 9.32
C GLU A 99 -8.69 -5.07 9.40
N ILE A 100 -7.92 -4.99 8.31
CA ILE A 100 -6.50 -5.36 8.28
C ILE A 100 -5.68 -4.39 9.12
N ILE A 101 -5.94 -3.08 8.97
CA ILE A 101 -5.25 -2.01 9.69
C ILE A 101 -5.44 -2.20 11.19
N GLU A 102 -6.67 -2.38 11.66
CA GLU A 102 -6.99 -2.61 13.07
C GLU A 102 -6.31 -3.85 13.64
N LYS A 103 -6.33 -4.98 12.92
CA LYS A 103 -5.72 -6.25 13.36
C LYS A 103 -4.19 -6.21 13.43
N CYS A 104 -3.54 -5.35 12.65
CA CYS A 104 -2.08 -5.28 12.59
C CYS A 104 -1.48 -4.22 13.52
N LEU A 105 -2.31 -3.32 14.05
CA LEU A 105 -1.91 -2.21 14.91
C LEU A 105 -2.41 -2.36 16.35
N SER A 106 -3.27 -3.35 16.63
CA SER A 106 -3.61 -3.83 17.98
C SER A 106 -2.58 -4.81 18.53
#